data_AF-A0A435Y0A1-F1
#
_entry.id   AF-A0A435Y0A1-F1
#
_cell.length_a   1.000
_cell.length_b   1.000
_cell.length_c   1.000
_cell.angle_alpha   90.00
_cell.angle_beta   90.00
_cell.angle_gamma   90.00
#
_symmetry.space_group_name_H-M   'P 1'
#
loop_
_entity.id
_entity.type
_entity.pdbx_description
1 polymer ?
#
loop_
_entity_poly.entity_id
_entity_poly.type
_entity_poly.pdbx_seq_one_letter_code
_entity_poly.pdbx_strand_id
1 'polypeptide(L)'
;LHPWSGDSQALARVAIPNAAQLGAWKALAAELGKGRGVLSDRLAEHQGNHDLLSARLEALRASVDVTDDDAADVIRRARDDAWARHRHDLTGETADDFAATLARDDSVGAGRLANARELVEIRSTNRNLVETAATIAHARDQLARNGSDREAVLLEIRTVARELLGPCQETSPEQLIELIEDRIAARIDALAAWEEIELSRKKAERAVDEEGRIRLELSRALASVGVGSDVGDSLETVMAVAELFLERQFKVDAERTEALKTVGTRQEDLAARRRAVEVAERREDEWQAGIAEALKGTWLERGISVPGMGGVLDQLAELSKSLQDREAMQLRIEKMVA
;
A
#
# COMPACT_ATOMS: atom_id res chain seq x y z
N LEU A 1 -11.26 -6.33 -9.19
CA LEU A 1 -10.67 -7.66 -8.92
C LEU A 1 -11.20 -8.64 -9.96
N HIS A 2 -10.75 -8.57 -11.21
CA HIS A 2 -11.40 -9.30 -12.31
C HIS A 2 -11.57 -10.80 -11.97
N PRO A 3 -12.78 -11.38 -12.10
CA PRO A 3 -13.96 -10.82 -12.81
C PRO A 3 -14.82 -9.86 -11.98
N TRP A 4 -14.59 -9.73 -10.68
CA TRP A 4 -15.34 -8.81 -9.83
C TRP A 4 -15.06 -7.34 -10.17
N SER A 5 -16.14 -6.56 -10.34
CA SER A 5 -16.17 -5.13 -10.62
C SER A 5 -17.22 -4.43 -9.75
N GLY A 6 -16.89 -3.24 -9.23
CA GLY A 6 -17.78 -2.45 -8.37
C GLY A 6 -17.01 -1.38 -7.59
N ASP A 7 -17.70 -0.68 -6.69
CA ASP A 7 -17.10 0.28 -5.76
C ASP A 7 -16.61 -0.40 -4.46
N SER A 8 -15.92 0.36 -3.61
CA SER A 8 -15.37 -0.14 -2.35
C SER A 8 -16.45 -0.64 -1.39
N GLN A 9 -17.64 -0.03 -1.40
CA GLN A 9 -18.74 -0.42 -0.53
C GLN A 9 -19.37 -1.75 -0.97
N ALA A 10 -19.55 -1.95 -2.28
CA ALA A 10 -19.97 -3.22 -2.86
C ALA A 10 -18.93 -4.31 -2.55
N LEU A 11 -17.63 -4.01 -2.69
CA LEU A 11 -16.57 -4.96 -2.37
C LEU A 11 -16.60 -5.37 -0.90
N ALA A 12 -16.81 -4.42 0.00
CA ALA A 12 -16.90 -4.64 1.44
C ALA A 12 -18.11 -5.53 1.83
N ARG A 13 -19.18 -5.54 1.03
CA ARG A 13 -20.38 -6.35 1.28
C ARG A 13 -20.31 -7.78 0.73
N VAL A 14 -19.37 -8.08 -0.16
CA VAL A 14 -19.17 -9.44 -0.67
C VAL A 14 -18.94 -10.40 0.49
N ALA A 15 -19.76 -11.43 0.57
CA ALA A 15 -19.60 -12.47 1.57
C ALA A 15 -18.30 -13.26 1.29
N ILE A 16 -17.47 -13.45 2.32
CA ILE A 16 -16.26 -14.27 2.25
C ILE A 16 -16.37 -15.44 3.23
N PRO A 17 -15.92 -16.65 2.84
CA PRO A 17 -15.73 -17.74 3.79
C PRO A 17 -14.81 -17.31 4.94
N ASN A 18 -15.14 -17.71 6.16
CA ASN A 18 -14.25 -17.46 7.29
C ASN A 18 -13.09 -18.48 7.34
N ALA A 19 -12.06 -18.19 8.13
CA ALA A 19 -10.87 -19.03 8.22
C ALA A 19 -11.18 -20.46 8.71
N ALA A 20 -12.19 -20.64 9.57
CA ALA A 20 -12.58 -21.96 10.06
C ALA A 20 -13.24 -22.79 8.96
N GLN A 21 -14.08 -22.18 8.12
CA GLN A 21 -14.70 -22.82 6.95
C GLN A 21 -13.64 -23.24 5.92
N LEU A 22 -12.70 -22.34 5.60
CA LEU A 22 -11.59 -22.66 4.70
C LEU A 22 -10.75 -23.81 5.25
N GLY A 23 -10.43 -23.79 6.56
CA GLY A 23 -9.71 -24.87 7.22
C GLY A 23 -10.46 -26.21 7.18
N ALA A 24 -11.78 -26.20 7.41
CA ALA A 24 -12.62 -27.39 7.33
C ALA A 24 -12.65 -27.97 5.91
N TRP A 25 -12.81 -27.12 4.88
CA TRP A 25 -12.78 -27.56 3.49
C TRP A 25 -11.40 -28.10 3.08
N LYS A 26 -10.30 -27.50 3.54
CA LYS A 26 -8.94 -28.02 3.29
C LYS A 26 -8.75 -29.41 3.89
N ALA A 27 -9.15 -29.58 5.15
CA ALA A 27 -9.07 -30.86 5.84
C ALA A 27 -9.91 -31.93 5.12
N LEU A 28 -11.15 -31.59 4.75
CA LEU A 28 -12.05 -32.50 4.06
C LEU A 28 -11.54 -32.87 2.66
N ALA A 29 -11.03 -31.90 1.90
CA ALA A 29 -10.45 -32.12 0.57
C ALA A 29 -9.23 -33.06 0.65
N ALA A 30 -8.35 -32.83 1.63
CA ALA A 30 -7.18 -33.68 1.89
C ALA A 30 -7.58 -35.12 2.28
N GLU A 31 -8.55 -35.28 3.18
CA GLU A 31 -9.06 -36.60 3.58
C GLU A 31 -9.72 -37.33 2.41
N LEU A 32 -10.55 -36.66 1.61
CA LEU A 32 -11.16 -37.24 0.41
C LEU A 32 -10.11 -37.64 -0.61
N GLY A 33 -9.10 -36.78 -0.84
CA GLY A 33 -7.98 -37.06 -1.75
C GLY A 33 -7.15 -38.27 -1.32
N LYS A 34 -6.81 -38.35 -0.03
CA LYS A 34 -6.10 -39.51 0.56
C LYS A 34 -6.95 -40.78 0.48
N GLY A 35 -8.24 -40.67 0.83
CA GLY A 35 -9.19 -41.78 0.74
C GLY A 35 -9.29 -42.33 -0.68
N ARG A 36 -9.36 -41.46 -1.70
CA ARG A 36 -9.35 -41.85 -3.11
C ARG A 36 -8.09 -42.61 -3.49
N GLY A 37 -6.91 -42.13 -3.06
CA GLY A 37 -5.63 -42.81 -3.32
C GLY A 37 -5.62 -44.23 -2.75
N VAL A 38 -5.91 -44.37 -1.46
CA VAL A 38 -5.96 -45.67 -0.77
C VAL A 38 -6.97 -46.64 -1.42
N LEU A 39 -8.16 -46.14 -1.78
CA LEU A 39 -9.19 -46.96 -2.43
C LEU A 39 -8.79 -47.37 -3.86
N SER A 40 -8.10 -46.51 -4.58
CA SER A 40 -7.61 -46.80 -5.94
C SER A 40 -6.51 -47.86 -5.92
N ASP A 41 -5.56 -47.75 -5.00
CA ASP A 41 -4.49 -48.72 -4.81
C ASP A 41 -5.06 -50.09 -4.43
N ARG A 42 -6.00 -50.11 -3.48
CA ARG A 42 -6.70 -51.34 -3.06
C ARG A 42 -7.51 -51.96 -4.20
N LEU A 43 -8.17 -51.14 -5.02
CA LEU A 43 -8.90 -51.63 -6.19
C LEU A 43 -7.94 -52.29 -7.20
N ALA A 44 -6.79 -51.66 -7.48
CA ALA A 44 -5.77 -52.19 -8.37
C ALA A 44 -5.19 -53.51 -7.85
N GLU A 45 -4.94 -53.61 -6.55
CA GLU A 45 -4.48 -54.85 -5.90
C GLU A 45 -5.50 -55.99 -6.09
N HIS A 46 -6.78 -55.73 -5.81
CA HIS A 46 -7.83 -56.76 -5.97
C HIS A 46 -8.03 -57.16 -7.42
N GLN A 47 -7.91 -56.22 -8.37
CA GLN A 47 -7.94 -56.51 -9.80
C GLN A 47 -6.77 -57.42 -10.21
N GLY A 48 -5.54 -57.10 -9.77
CA GLY A 48 -4.39 -57.95 -10.03
C GLY A 48 -4.54 -59.37 -9.45
N ASN A 49 -5.09 -59.49 -8.24
CA ASN A 49 -5.40 -60.78 -7.62
C ASN A 49 -6.47 -61.57 -8.40
N HIS A 50 -7.52 -60.90 -8.86
CA HIS A 50 -8.57 -61.49 -9.67
C HIS A 50 -8.02 -62.00 -11.01
N ASP A 51 -7.17 -61.24 -11.67
CA ASP A 51 -6.54 -61.62 -12.94
C ASP A 51 -5.61 -62.82 -12.77
N LEU A 52 -4.82 -62.85 -11.69
CA LEU A 52 -3.97 -63.99 -11.34
C LEU A 52 -4.78 -65.26 -11.09
N LEU A 53 -5.87 -65.16 -10.32
CA LEU A 53 -6.76 -66.28 -10.03
C LEU A 53 -7.46 -66.78 -11.31
N SER A 54 -7.84 -65.87 -12.21
CA SER A 54 -8.47 -66.20 -13.49
C SER A 54 -7.49 -66.97 -14.38
N ALA A 55 -6.27 -66.47 -14.52
CA ALA A 55 -5.21 -67.15 -15.27
C ALA A 55 -4.88 -68.53 -14.68
N ARG A 56 -4.84 -68.66 -13.34
CA ARG A 56 -4.64 -69.95 -12.67
C ARG A 56 -5.79 -70.93 -12.96
N LEU A 57 -7.04 -70.46 -12.93
CA LEU A 57 -8.20 -71.30 -13.23
C LEU A 57 -8.17 -71.79 -14.69
N GLU A 58 -7.82 -70.92 -15.63
CA GLU A 58 -7.67 -71.28 -17.04
C GLU A 58 -6.56 -72.32 -17.24
N ALA A 59 -5.41 -72.13 -16.59
CA ALA A 59 -4.30 -73.08 -16.65
C ALA A 59 -4.69 -74.46 -16.09
N LEU A 60 -5.39 -74.50 -14.94
CA LEU A 60 -5.88 -75.74 -14.34
C LEU A 60 -6.88 -76.48 -15.25
N ARG A 61 -7.79 -75.73 -15.88
CA ARG A 61 -8.77 -76.29 -16.83
C ARG A 61 -8.13 -76.77 -18.12
N ALA A 62 -7.05 -76.12 -18.58
CA ALA A 62 -6.31 -76.56 -19.76
C ALA A 62 -5.45 -77.81 -19.49
N SER A 63 -4.97 -78.00 -18.25
CA SER A 63 -4.09 -79.11 -17.90
C SER A 63 -4.83 -80.43 -17.61
N VAL A 64 -6.13 -80.37 -17.29
CA VAL A 64 -6.90 -81.55 -16.90
C VAL A 64 -8.19 -81.64 -17.70
N ASP A 65 -8.34 -82.73 -18.47
CA ASP A 65 -9.61 -83.11 -19.08
C ASP A 65 -10.49 -83.81 -18.03
N VAL A 66 -11.13 -83.01 -17.17
CA VAL A 66 -12.04 -83.51 -16.12
C VAL A 66 -13.45 -82.97 -16.34
N THR A 67 -14.43 -83.87 -16.28
CA THR A 67 -15.85 -83.49 -16.29
C THR A 67 -16.14 -82.62 -15.06
N ASP A 68 -16.70 -81.43 -15.27
CA ASP A 68 -17.09 -80.54 -14.18
C ASP A 68 -18.25 -81.10 -13.33
N ASP A 69 -18.57 -80.43 -12.23
CA ASP A 69 -19.56 -80.90 -11.27
C ASP A 69 -20.97 -80.97 -11.86
N ASP A 70 -21.35 -79.96 -12.65
CA ASP A 70 -22.69 -79.88 -13.25
C ASP A 70 -22.89 -80.97 -14.32
N ALA A 71 -21.88 -81.18 -15.18
CA ALA A 71 -21.91 -82.23 -16.19
C ALA A 71 -21.90 -83.63 -15.57
N ALA A 72 -21.14 -83.84 -14.48
CA ALA A 72 -21.15 -85.10 -13.75
C ALA A 72 -22.52 -85.39 -13.11
N ASP A 73 -23.18 -84.37 -12.56
CA ASP A 73 -24.51 -84.52 -11.99
C ASP A 73 -25.59 -84.78 -13.06
N VAL A 74 -25.47 -84.19 -14.25
CA VAL A 74 -26.36 -84.52 -15.39
C VAL A 74 -26.20 -85.97 -15.82
N ILE A 75 -24.96 -86.47 -15.91
CA ILE A 75 -24.69 -87.88 -16.28
C ILE A 75 -25.23 -88.84 -15.23
N ARG A 76 -25.07 -88.50 -13.94
CA ARG A 76 -25.63 -89.30 -12.84
C ARG A 76 -27.16 -89.34 -12.88
N ARG A 77 -27.82 -88.21 -13.13
CA ARG A 77 -29.29 -88.17 -13.30
C ARG A 77 -29.75 -89.01 -14.49
N ALA A 78 -29.05 -88.94 -15.62
CA ALA A 78 -29.38 -89.75 -16.80
C ALA A 78 -29.30 -91.26 -16.51
N ARG A 79 -28.30 -91.70 -15.73
CA ARG A 79 -28.20 -93.08 -15.24
C ARG A 79 -29.37 -93.43 -14.31
N ASP A 80 -29.70 -92.55 -13.36
CA ASP A 80 -30.78 -92.79 -12.40
C ASP A 80 -32.16 -92.88 -13.09
N ASP A 81 -32.37 -92.06 -14.13
CA ASP A 81 -33.56 -92.10 -14.97
C ASP A 81 -33.63 -93.40 -15.80
N ALA A 82 -32.51 -93.82 -16.42
CA ALA A 82 -32.44 -95.09 -17.15
C ALA A 82 -32.70 -96.30 -16.24
N TRP A 83 -32.18 -96.26 -15.01
CA TRP A 83 -32.47 -97.27 -13.98
C TRP A 83 -33.95 -97.32 -13.60
N ALA A 84 -34.57 -96.15 -13.40
CA ALA A 84 -35.99 -96.07 -13.07
C ALA A 84 -36.86 -96.64 -14.20
N ARG A 85 -36.54 -96.34 -15.46
CA ARG A 85 -37.21 -96.90 -16.65
C ARG A 85 -37.05 -98.41 -16.74
N HIS A 86 -35.82 -98.92 -16.59
CA HIS A 86 -35.58 -100.36 -16.62
C HIS A 86 -36.34 -101.11 -15.52
N ARG A 87 -36.41 -100.57 -14.31
CA ARG A 87 -37.20 -101.18 -13.23
C ARG A 87 -38.70 -101.23 -13.50
N HIS A 88 -39.21 -100.32 -14.33
CA HIS A 88 -40.62 -100.32 -14.70
C HIS A 88 -40.92 -101.35 -15.78
N ASP A 89 -40.10 -101.39 -16.83
CA ASP A 89 -40.38 -102.16 -18.05
C ASP A 89 -39.76 -103.57 -18.03
N LEU A 90 -38.62 -103.74 -17.35
CA LEU A 90 -37.86 -105.00 -17.19
C LEU A 90 -37.56 -105.72 -18.52
N THR A 91 -37.29 -104.95 -19.57
CA THR A 91 -36.94 -105.46 -20.92
C THR A 91 -35.43 -105.50 -21.15
N GLY A 92 -34.99 -106.29 -22.14
CA GLY A 92 -33.58 -106.30 -22.57
C GLY A 92 -33.10 -104.95 -23.10
N GLU A 93 -33.95 -104.24 -23.87
CA GLU A 93 -33.62 -102.90 -24.40
C GLU A 93 -33.38 -101.87 -23.29
N THR A 94 -34.23 -101.86 -22.26
CA THR A 94 -34.05 -100.96 -21.10
C THR A 94 -32.87 -101.35 -20.23
N ALA A 95 -32.50 -102.65 -20.19
CA ALA A 95 -31.30 -103.12 -19.52
C ALA A 95 -30.02 -102.61 -20.21
N ASP A 96 -29.99 -102.65 -21.56
CA ASP A 96 -28.86 -102.18 -22.36
C ASP A 96 -28.68 -100.65 -22.26
N ASP A 97 -29.78 -99.88 -22.29
CA ASP A 97 -29.76 -98.42 -22.09
C ASP A 97 -29.23 -98.04 -20.68
N PHE A 98 -29.69 -98.76 -19.65
CA PHE A 98 -29.14 -98.60 -18.30
C PHE A 98 -27.65 -98.97 -18.23
N ALA A 99 -27.24 -100.09 -18.83
CA ALA A 99 -25.84 -100.51 -18.83
C ALA A 99 -24.93 -99.48 -19.52
N ALA A 100 -25.39 -98.88 -20.62
CA ALA A 100 -24.65 -97.84 -21.33
C ALA A 100 -24.52 -96.55 -20.51
N THR A 101 -25.60 -96.10 -19.86
CA THR A 101 -25.57 -94.91 -18.99
C THR A 101 -24.77 -95.13 -17.70
N LEU A 102 -24.79 -96.35 -17.14
CA LEU A 102 -23.96 -96.75 -16.00
C LEU A 102 -22.48 -96.74 -16.36
N ALA A 103 -22.08 -97.37 -17.47
CA ALA A 103 -20.69 -97.38 -17.91
C ALA A 103 -20.15 -95.96 -18.16
N ARG A 104 -21.00 -95.07 -18.65
CA ARG A 104 -20.67 -93.65 -18.81
C ARG A 104 -20.45 -92.95 -17.46
N ASP A 105 -21.34 -93.11 -16.49
CA ASP A 105 -21.18 -92.54 -15.13
C ASP A 105 -19.91 -93.09 -14.44
N ASP A 106 -19.64 -94.39 -14.55
CA ASP A 106 -18.44 -95.02 -13.98
C ASP A 106 -17.15 -94.47 -14.59
N SER A 107 -17.11 -94.27 -15.92
CA SER A 107 -15.96 -93.69 -16.61
C SER A 107 -15.68 -92.25 -16.16
N VAL A 108 -16.73 -91.44 -15.98
CA VAL A 108 -16.65 -90.08 -15.47
C VAL A 108 -16.23 -90.07 -14.00
N GLY A 109 -16.77 -90.99 -13.20
CA GLY A 109 -16.42 -91.18 -11.80
C GLY A 109 -14.94 -91.52 -11.62
N ALA A 110 -14.41 -92.46 -12.42
CA ALA A 110 -13.00 -92.84 -12.43
C ALA A 110 -12.09 -91.67 -12.83
N GLY A 111 -12.45 -90.93 -13.89
CA GLY A 111 -11.71 -89.74 -14.33
C GLY A 111 -11.68 -88.63 -13.26
N ARG A 112 -12.81 -88.39 -12.59
CA ARG A 112 -12.90 -87.41 -11.50
C ARG A 112 -12.16 -87.83 -10.24
N LEU A 113 -12.13 -89.13 -9.93
CA LEU A 113 -11.36 -89.66 -8.80
C LEU A 113 -9.85 -89.55 -9.05
N ALA A 114 -9.40 -89.83 -10.28
CA ALA A 114 -8.01 -89.69 -10.69
C ALA A 114 -7.51 -88.23 -10.58
N ASN A 115 -8.39 -87.26 -10.83
CA ASN A 115 -8.10 -85.82 -10.81
C ASN A 115 -8.76 -85.09 -9.62
N ALA A 116 -8.95 -85.78 -8.50
CA ALA A 116 -9.70 -85.25 -7.36
C ALA A 116 -9.03 -84.01 -6.73
N ARG A 117 -7.70 -83.92 -6.78
CA ARG A 117 -6.95 -82.78 -6.22
C ARG A 117 -7.17 -81.52 -7.06
N GLU A 118 -7.08 -81.67 -8.37
CA GLU A 118 -7.23 -80.60 -9.35
C GLU A 118 -8.68 -80.08 -9.35
N LEU A 119 -9.67 -80.96 -9.18
CA LEU A 119 -11.07 -80.56 -8.98
C LEU A 119 -11.26 -79.71 -7.71
N VAL A 120 -10.59 -80.06 -6.61
CA VAL A 120 -10.64 -79.26 -5.37
C VAL A 120 -9.97 -77.91 -5.58
N GLU A 121 -8.84 -77.84 -6.30
CA GLU A 121 -8.18 -76.58 -6.64
C GLU A 121 -9.01 -75.70 -7.58
N ILE A 122 -9.69 -76.29 -8.56
CA ILE A 122 -10.62 -75.57 -9.46
C ILE A 122 -11.76 -74.96 -8.63
N ARG A 123 -12.37 -75.74 -7.72
CA ARG A 123 -13.45 -75.25 -6.85
C ARG A 123 -12.99 -74.13 -5.92
N SER A 124 -11.82 -74.28 -5.29
CA SER A 124 -11.29 -73.26 -4.38
C SER A 124 -10.93 -71.98 -5.13
N THR A 125 -10.30 -72.09 -6.30
CA THR A 125 -9.95 -70.95 -7.16
C THR A 125 -11.22 -70.24 -7.65
N ASN A 126 -12.25 -70.97 -8.06
CA ASN A 126 -13.53 -70.39 -8.48
C ASN A 126 -14.23 -69.65 -7.34
N ARG A 127 -14.21 -70.19 -6.11
CA ARG A 127 -14.75 -69.49 -4.93
C ARG A 127 -13.99 -68.19 -4.65
N ASN A 128 -12.66 -68.24 -4.71
CA ASN A 128 -11.82 -67.05 -4.50
C ASN A 128 -12.05 -65.99 -5.58
N LEU A 129 -12.32 -66.39 -6.84
CA LEU A 129 -12.71 -65.46 -7.90
C LEU A 129 -14.02 -64.73 -7.60
N VAL A 130 -15.04 -65.47 -7.18
CA VAL A 130 -16.32 -64.85 -6.79
C VAL A 130 -16.15 -63.88 -5.62
N GLU A 131 -15.35 -64.25 -4.62
CA GLU A 131 -15.07 -63.39 -3.45
C GLU A 131 -14.29 -62.11 -3.83
N THR A 132 -13.23 -62.26 -4.65
CA THR A 132 -12.46 -61.11 -5.14
C THR A 132 -13.29 -60.20 -6.05
N ALA A 133 -14.15 -60.77 -6.90
CA ALA A 133 -15.08 -59.98 -7.72
C ALA A 133 -16.06 -59.16 -6.87
N ALA A 134 -16.61 -59.74 -5.80
CA ALA A 134 -17.46 -59.01 -4.86
C ALA A 134 -16.69 -57.89 -4.14
N THR A 135 -15.43 -58.15 -3.77
CA THR A 135 -14.55 -57.15 -3.14
C THR A 135 -14.22 -56.00 -4.09
N ILE A 136 -13.96 -56.28 -5.37
CA ILE A 136 -13.76 -55.28 -6.43
C ILE A 136 -15.00 -54.42 -6.59
N ALA A 137 -16.20 -55.02 -6.65
CA ALA A 137 -17.45 -54.28 -6.76
C ALA A 137 -17.64 -53.32 -5.57
N HIS A 138 -17.38 -53.80 -4.35
CA HIS A 138 -17.45 -52.97 -3.15
C HIS A 138 -16.45 -51.80 -3.18
N ALA A 139 -15.21 -52.03 -3.60
CA ALA A 139 -14.20 -50.97 -3.70
C ALA A 139 -14.57 -49.92 -4.77
N ARG A 140 -15.18 -50.33 -5.88
CA ARG A 140 -15.71 -49.42 -6.90
C ARG A 140 -16.84 -48.54 -6.36
N ASP A 141 -17.76 -49.12 -5.59
CA ASP A 141 -18.84 -48.36 -4.94
C ASP A 141 -18.28 -47.33 -3.94
N GLN A 142 -17.24 -47.69 -3.19
CA GLN A 142 -16.56 -46.77 -2.27
C GLN A 142 -15.89 -45.61 -3.02
N LEU A 143 -15.22 -45.88 -4.14
CA LEU A 143 -14.63 -44.83 -5.00
C LEU A 143 -15.70 -43.91 -5.58
N ALA A 144 -16.83 -44.45 -6.03
CA ALA A 144 -17.93 -43.66 -6.57
C ALA A 144 -18.55 -42.73 -5.51
N ARG A 145 -18.71 -43.21 -4.27
CA ARG A 145 -19.16 -42.40 -3.13
C ARG A 145 -18.16 -41.29 -2.80
N ASN A 146 -16.88 -41.62 -2.68
CA ASN A 146 -15.83 -40.63 -2.44
C ASN A 146 -15.78 -39.54 -3.54
N GLY A 147 -15.97 -39.94 -4.81
CA GLY A 147 -16.10 -38.99 -5.93
C GLY A 147 -17.33 -38.09 -5.81
N SER A 148 -18.47 -38.64 -5.40
CA SER A 148 -19.71 -37.89 -5.17
C SER A 148 -19.57 -36.89 -4.02
N ASP A 149 -18.92 -37.30 -2.92
CA ASP A 149 -18.63 -36.43 -1.77
C ASP A 149 -17.70 -35.28 -2.18
N ARG A 150 -16.70 -35.55 -3.02
CA ARG A 150 -15.80 -34.51 -3.56
C ARG A 150 -16.54 -33.50 -4.43
N GLU A 151 -17.46 -33.95 -5.29
CA GLU A 151 -18.30 -33.05 -6.10
C GLU A 151 -19.27 -32.23 -5.24
N ALA A 152 -19.83 -32.82 -4.18
CA ALA A 152 -20.67 -32.09 -3.24
C ALA A 152 -19.89 -30.95 -2.55
N VAL A 153 -18.66 -31.22 -2.12
CA VAL A 153 -17.76 -30.19 -1.54
C VAL A 153 -17.43 -29.11 -2.56
N LEU A 154 -17.12 -29.47 -3.81
CA LEU A 154 -16.89 -28.49 -4.88
C LEU A 154 -18.11 -27.57 -5.10
N LEU A 155 -19.30 -28.14 -5.12
CA LEU A 155 -20.54 -27.37 -5.29
C LEU A 155 -20.79 -26.43 -4.10
N GLU A 156 -20.54 -26.90 -2.88
CA GLU A 156 -20.65 -26.08 -1.66
C GLU A 156 -19.69 -24.89 -1.73
N ILE A 157 -18.40 -25.14 -1.98
CA ILE A 157 -17.36 -24.11 -2.07
C ILE A 157 -17.73 -23.07 -3.15
N ARG A 158 -18.12 -23.52 -4.35
CA ARG A 158 -18.52 -22.61 -5.45
C ARG A 158 -19.76 -21.80 -5.10
N THR A 159 -20.70 -22.35 -4.33
CA THR A 159 -21.92 -21.66 -3.93
C THR A 159 -21.60 -20.54 -2.95
N VAL A 160 -20.78 -20.82 -1.93
CA VAL A 160 -20.39 -19.83 -0.93
C VAL A 160 -19.50 -18.75 -1.54
N ALA A 161 -18.55 -19.12 -2.41
CA ALA A 161 -17.60 -18.18 -3.00
C ALA A 161 -18.09 -17.54 -4.33
N ARG A 162 -19.36 -17.72 -4.69
CA ARG A 162 -19.92 -17.29 -5.99
C ARG A 162 -19.71 -15.81 -6.28
N GLU A 163 -19.99 -14.96 -5.30
CA GLU A 163 -19.88 -13.50 -5.46
C GLU A 163 -18.43 -13.04 -5.61
N LEU A 164 -17.50 -13.76 -4.98
CA LEU A 164 -16.07 -13.44 -5.00
C LEU A 164 -15.38 -13.93 -6.28
N LEU A 165 -15.70 -15.15 -6.73
CA LEU A 165 -15.03 -15.80 -7.85
C LEU A 165 -15.72 -15.57 -9.20
N GLY A 166 -17.02 -15.29 -9.20
CA GLY A 166 -17.83 -15.33 -10.42
C GLY A 166 -17.93 -16.76 -11.00
N PRO A 167 -18.19 -16.91 -12.31
CA PRO A 167 -18.23 -18.22 -12.95
C PRO A 167 -16.83 -18.85 -12.98
N CYS A 168 -16.60 -19.84 -12.11
CA CYS A 168 -15.35 -20.60 -12.01
C CYS A 168 -15.60 -22.07 -12.35
N GLN A 169 -14.73 -22.66 -13.18
CA GLN A 169 -14.82 -24.06 -13.61
C GLN A 169 -13.77 -24.97 -12.95
N GLU A 170 -13.08 -24.51 -11.91
CA GLU A 170 -12.02 -25.28 -11.27
C GLU A 170 -12.55 -26.61 -10.70
N THR A 171 -11.93 -27.71 -11.10
CA THR A 171 -12.34 -29.10 -10.80
C THR A 171 -11.65 -29.66 -9.56
N SER A 172 -10.61 -28.97 -9.08
CA SER A 172 -9.91 -29.33 -7.85
C SER A 172 -10.39 -28.46 -6.68
N PRO A 173 -10.96 -29.03 -5.60
CA PRO A 173 -11.32 -28.28 -4.40
C PRO A 173 -10.08 -27.66 -3.76
N GLU A 174 -8.91 -28.29 -3.84
CA GLU A 174 -7.67 -27.72 -3.32
C GLU A 174 -7.30 -26.42 -4.06
N GLN A 175 -7.29 -26.45 -5.40
CA GLN A 175 -6.99 -25.26 -6.21
C GLN A 175 -8.09 -24.19 -6.11
N LEU A 176 -9.35 -24.61 -5.99
CA LEU A 176 -10.47 -23.69 -5.79
C LEU A 176 -10.35 -22.96 -4.44
N ILE A 177 -9.93 -23.65 -3.37
CA ILE A 177 -9.68 -23.03 -2.07
C ILE A 177 -8.51 -22.05 -2.15
N GLU A 178 -7.39 -22.42 -2.79
CA GLU A 178 -6.26 -21.51 -3.01
C GLU A 178 -6.69 -20.24 -3.75
N LEU A 179 -7.47 -20.40 -4.83
CA LEU A 179 -8.02 -19.26 -5.58
C LEU A 179 -8.90 -18.36 -4.70
N ILE A 180 -9.69 -18.94 -3.78
CA ILE A 180 -10.50 -18.16 -2.84
C ILE A 180 -9.61 -17.36 -1.90
N GLU A 181 -8.58 -17.98 -1.33
CA GLU A 181 -7.64 -17.31 -0.43
C GLU A 181 -6.93 -16.14 -1.11
N ASP A 182 -6.44 -16.34 -2.34
CA ASP A 182 -5.81 -15.30 -3.15
C ASP A 182 -6.77 -14.13 -3.39
N ARG A 183 -8.05 -14.43 -3.65
CA ARG A 183 -9.08 -13.41 -3.88
C ARG A 183 -9.48 -12.68 -2.61
N ILE A 184 -9.49 -13.36 -1.46
CA ILE A 184 -9.69 -12.73 -0.16
C ILE A 184 -8.53 -11.78 0.15
N ALA A 185 -7.29 -12.21 -0.07
CA ALA A 185 -6.10 -11.36 0.11
C ALA A 185 -6.17 -10.13 -0.79
N ALA A 186 -6.40 -10.31 -2.09
CA ALA A 186 -6.51 -9.21 -3.03
C ALA A 186 -7.69 -8.27 -2.72
N ARG A 187 -8.78 -8.78 -2.11
CA ARG A 187 -9.89 -7.96 -1.59
C ARG A 187 -9.46 -7.09 -0.42
N ILE A 188 -8.71 -7.65 0.53
CA ILE A 188 -8.19 -6.90 1.69
C ILE A 188 -7.28 -5.77 1.20
N ASP A 189 -6.35 -6.07 0.29
CA ASP A 189 -5.43 -5.08 -0.28
C ASP A 189 -6.18 -3.96 -1.03
N ALA A 190 -7.18 -4.33 -1.84
CA ALA A 190 -7.99 -3.34 -2.56
C ALA A 190 -8.78 -2.43 -1.62
N LEU A 191 -9.37 -2.96 -0.54
CA LEU A 191 -10.09 -2.17 0.45
C LEU A 191 -9.17 -1.23 1.23
N ALA A 192 -7.98 -1.71 1.61
CA ALA A 192 -6.97 -0.89 2.27
C ALA A 192 -6.48 0.25 1.35
N ALA A 193 -6.24 -0.04 0.08
CA ALA A 193 -5.87 0.97 -0.92
C ALA A 193 -6.97 2.03 -1.10
N TRP A 194 -8.25 1.61 -1.11
CA TRP A 194 -9.38 2.54 -1.15
C TRP A 194 -9.43 3.46 0.09
N GLU A 195 -9.20 2.92 1.28
CA GLU A 195 -9.16 3.70 2.52
C GLU A 195 -8.04 4.76 2.49
N GLU A 196 -6.87 4.41 1.96
CA GLU A 196 -5.76 5.37 1.80
C GLU A 196 -6.06 6.46 0.76
N ILE A 197 -6.74 6.11 -0.34
CA ILE A 197 -7.20 7.08 -1.34
C ILE A 197 -8.20 8.05 -0.70
N GLU A 198 -9.16 7.54 0.07
CA GLU A 198 -10.15 8.34 0.80
C GLU A 198 -9.50 9.30 1.80
N LEU A 199 -8.54 8.80 2.57
CA LEU A 199 -7.77 9.60 3.51
C LEU A 199 -6.99 10.70 2.80
N SER A 200 -6.33 10.36 1.68
CA SER A 200 -5.57 11.29 0.85
C SER A 200 -6.46 12.36 0.23
N ARG A 201 -7.64 11.98 -0.26
CA ARG A 201 -8.65 12.92 -0.79
C ARG A 201 -9.10 13.91 0.29
N LYS A 202 -9.46 13.44 1.49
CA LYS A 202 -9.83 14.32 2.61
C LYS A 202 -8.69 15.22 3.08
N LYS A 203 -7.42 14.80 2.92
CA LYS A 203 -6.26 15.66 3.19
C LYS A 203 -6.14 16.75 2.12
N ALA A 204 -6.32 16.41 0.85
CA ALA A 204 -6.29 17.36 -0.26
C ALA A 204 -7.42 18.40 -0.15
N GLU A 205 -8.66 17.98 0.13
CA GLU A 205 -9.80 18.88 0.37
C GLU A 205 -9.51 19.87 1.50
N ARG A 206 -9.02 19.39 2.65
CA ARG A 206 -8.63 20.27 3.77
C ARG A 206 -7.50 21.23 3.42
N ALA A 207 -6.53 20.80 2.60
CA ALA A 207 -5.44 21.68 2.16
C ALA A 207 -5.96 22.81 1.25
N VAL A 208 -6.88 22.49 0.34
CA VAL A 208 -7.54 23.49 -0.54
C VAL A 208 -8.39 24.47 0.29
N ASP A 209 -9.15 23.98 1.28
CA ASP A 209 -9.94 24.83 2.16
C ASP A 209 -9.05 25.77 2.99
N GLU A 210 -7.94 25.27 3.53
CA GLU A 210 -6.99 26.07 4.30
C GLU A 210 -6.26 27.09 3.42
N GLU A 211 -5.84 26.71 2.22
CA GLU A 211 -5.28 27.64 1.23
C GLU A 211 -6.27 28.77 0.93
N GLY A 212 -7.54 28.42 0.69
CA GLY A 212 -8.62 29.39 0.48
C GLY A 212 -8.81 30.34 1.66
N ARG A 213 -8.74 29.82 2.89
CA ARG A 213 -8.84 30.61 4.13
C ARG A 213 -7.66 31.58 4.27
N ILE A 214 -6.43 31.10 4.17
CA ILE A 214 -5.21 31.91 4.27
C ILE A 214 -5.23 33.01 3.20
N ARG A 215 -5.59 32.66 1.97
CA ARG A 215 -5.69 33.63 0.87
C ARG A 215 -6.69 34.74 1.18
N LEU A 216 -7.87 34.40 1.70
CA LEU A 216 -8.90 35.38 2.05
C LEU A 216 -8.44 36.29 3.21
N GLU A 217 -7.82 35.72 4.24
CA GLU A 217 -7.28 36.48 5.37
C GLU A 217 -6.19 37.45 4.94
N LEU A 218 -5.24 36.98 4.11
CA LEU A 218 -4.15 37.81 3.59
C LEU A 218 -4.67 38.92 2.67
N SER A 219 -5.60 38.60 1.76
CA SER A 219 -6.22 39.59 0.88
C SER A 219 -6.97 40.67 1.68
N ARG A 220 -7.66 40.28 2.76
CA ARG A 220 -8.31 41.23 3.67
C ARG A 220 -7.31 42.12 4.40
N ALA A 221 -6.19 41.56 4.86
CA ALA A 221 -5.14 42.33 5.51
C ALA A 221 -4.52 43.36 4.54
N LEU A 222 -4.20 42.95 3.31
CA LEU A 222 -3.70 43.85 2.26
C LEU A 222 -4.71 44.96 1.93
N ALA A 223 -5.99 44.61 1.79
CA ALA A 223 -7.05 45.58 1.54
C ALA A 223 -7.17 46.63 2.66
N SER A 224 -6.95 46.24 3.93
CA SER A 224 -6.96 47.19 5.06
C SER A 224 -5.85 48.25 5.01
N VAL A 225 -4.76 47.98 4.27
CA VAL A 225 -3.65 48.90 4.05
C VAL A 225 -3.69 49.53 2.64
N GLY A 226 -4.81 49.34 1.92
CA GLY A 226 -5.05 49.94 0.60
C GLY A 226 -4.41 49.20 -0.56
N VAL A 227 -3.91 47.98 -0.36
CA VAL A 227 -3.40 47.13 -1.44
C VAL A 227 -4.54 46.20 -1.90
N GLY A 228 -5.06 46.45 -3.10
CA GLY A 228 -6.05 45.59 -3.72
C GLY A 228 -5.43 44.27 -4.18
N SER A 229 -6.16 43.17 -4.02
CA SER A 229 -5.89 41.90 -4.69
C SER A 229 -7.11 41.54 -5.53
N ASP A 230 -6.87 40.96 -6.70
CA ASP A 230 -7.94 40.63 -7.65
C ASP A 230 -8.64 39.33 -7.25
N VAL A 231 -9.94 39.26 -7.57
CA VAL A 231 -10.79 38.09 -7.32
C VAL A 231 -10.41 36.99 -8.30
N GLY A 232 -9.29 36.32 -8.05
CA GLY A 232 -8.72 35.31 -8.94
C GLY A 232 -7.25 35.00 -8.67
N ASP A 233 -6.55 35.84 -7.90
CA ASP A 233 -5.14 35.63 -7.59
C ASP A 233 -4.91 34.30 -6.85
N SER A 234 -3.84 33.58 -7.21
CA SER A 234 -3.37 32.42 -6.45
C SER A 234 -2.83 32.87 -5.09
N LEU A 235 -2.81 31.98 -4.09
CA LEU A 235 -2.24 32.32 -2.77
C LEU A 235 -0.79 32.84 -2.91
N GLU A 236 0.02 32.21 -3.76
CA GLU A 236 1.39 32.62 -4.07
C GLU A 236 1.47 34.05 -4.59
N THR A 237 0.52 34.45 -5.44
CA THR A 237 0.46 35.82 -5.99
C THR A 237 0.15 36.83 -4.88
N VAL A 238 -0.82 36.53 -4.01
CA VAL A 238 -1.17 37.39 -2.87
C VAL A 238 0.00 37.50 -1.87
N MET A 239 0.71 36.39 -1.62
CA MET A 239 1.91 36.39 -0.78
C MET A 239 3.03 37.25 -1.36
N ALA A 240 3.32 37.13 -2.65
CA ALA A 240 4.34 37.94 -3.31
C ALA A 240 4.02 39.44 -3.25
N VAL A 241 2.74 39.82 -3.41
CA VAL A 241 2.29 41.20 -3.25
C VAL A 241 2.48 41.68 -1.80
N ALA A 242 2.16 40.84 -0.81
CA ALA A 242 2.38 41.16 0.59
C ALA A 242 3.85 41.34 0.95
N GLU A 243 4.73 40.46 0.47
CA GLU A 243 6.17 40.57 0.67
C GLU A 243 6.73 41.85 0.05
N LEU A 244 6.34 42.18 -1.18
CA LEU A 244 6.78 43.40 -1.85
C LEU A 244 6.27 44.66 -1.14
N PHE A 245 5.04 44.62 -0.61
CA PHE A 245 4.52 45.70 0.23
C PHE A 245 5.35 45.87 1.51
N LEU A 246 5.64 44.78 2.23
CA LEU A 246 6.45 44.81 3.45
C LEU A 246 7.86 45.34 3.17
N GLU A 247 8.51 44.89 2.10
CA GLU A 247 9.84 45.38 1.72
C GLU A 247 9.83 46.87 1.40
N ARG A 248 8.79 47.36 0.73
CA ARG A 248 8.61 48.80 0.48
C ARG A 248 8.41 49.58 1.78
N GLN A 249 7.60 49.08 2.71
CA GLN A 249 7.40 49.72 4.02
C GLN A 249 8.69 49.76 4.83
N PHE A 250 9.47 48.69 4.85
CA PHE A 250 10.77 48.68 5.51
C PHE A 250 11.73 49.74 4.95
N LYS A 251 11.75 49.95 3.63
CA LYS A 251 12.55 51.02 3.00
C LYS A 251 12.08 52.40 3.42
N VAL A 252 10.76 52.65 3.39
CA VAL A 252 10.17 53.93 3.81
C VAL A 252 10.44 54.22 5.29
N ASP A 253 10.30 53.21 6.16
CA ASP A 253 10.58 53.35 7.59
C ASP A 253 12.07 53.62 7.84
N ALA A 254 12.97 52.95 7.11
CA ALA A 254 14.40 53.22 7.19
C ALA A 254 14.72 54.67 6.79
N GLU A 255 14.22 55.14 5.64
CA GLU A 255 14.38 56.52 5.16
C GLU A 255 13.82 57.53 6.17
N ARG A 256 12.64 57.24 6.74
CA ARG A 256 12.02 58.10 7.77
C ARG A 256 12.89 58.17 9.02
N THR A 257 13.42 57.05 9.49
CA THR A 257 14.30 57.05 10.67
C THR A 257 15.60 57.81 10.41
N GLU A 258 16.16 57.74 9.21
CA GLU A 258 17.35 58.50 8.81
C GLU A 258 17.05 60.01 8.69
N ALA A 259 15.90 60.36 8.10
CA ALA A 259 15.44 61.74 8.01
C ALA A 259 15.22 62.36 9.40
N LEU A 260 14.60 61.62 10.33
CA LEU A 260 14.42 62.06 11.72
C LEU A 260 15.76 62.25 12.44
N LYS A 261 16.73 61.35 12.25
CA LYS A 261 18.09 61.52 12.78
C LYS A 261 18.75 62.79 12.22
N THR A 262 18.62 63.01 10.92
CA THR A 262 19.17 64.21 10.25
C THR A 262 18.52 65.49 10.76
N VAL A 263 17.20 65.50 10.99
CA VAL A 263 16.53 66.66 11.59
C VAL A 263 17.06 66.91 13.00
N GLY A 264 17.24 65.85 13.80
CA GLY A 264 17.82 65.94 15.14
C GLY A 264 19.21 66.58 15.14
N THR A 265 20.12 66.09 14.30
CA THR A 265 21.48 66.65 14.19
C THR A 265 21.47 68.10 13.71
N ARG A 266 20.59 68.46 12.75
CA ARG A 266 20.45 69.86 12.29
C ARG A 266 19.88 70.78 13.36
N GLN A 267 18.97 70.30 14.20
CA GLN A 267 18.45 71.06 15.32
C GLN A 267 19.53 71.30 16.39
N GLU A 268 20.35 70.30 16.68
CA GLU A 268 21.51 70.41 17.58
C GLU A 268 22.53 71.42 17.04
N ASP A 269 22.89 71.34 15.75
CA ASP A 269 23.76 72.30 15.06
C ASP A 269 23.22 73.73 15.14
N LEU A 270 21.91 73.90 14.91
CA LEU A 270 21.26 75.21 14.97
C LEU A 270 21.24 75.77 16.40
N ALA A 271 20.99 74.92 17.40
CA ALA A 271 21.07 75.31 18.80
C ALA A 271 22.52 75.66 19.21
N ALA A 272 23.52 74.96 18.70
CA ALA A 272 24.93 75.32 18.89
C ALA A 272 25.26 76.67 18.24
N ARG A 273 24.80 76.92 17.01
CA ARG A 273 24.98 78.22 16.32
C ARG A 273 24.29 79.36 17.03
N ARG A 274 23.06 79.19 17.51
CA ARG A 274 22.36 80.20 18.32
C ARG A 274 23.13 80.54 19.58
N ARG A 275 23.59 79.53 20.33
CA ARG A 275 24.46 79.75 21.50
C ARG A 275 25.75 80.48 21.14
N ALA A 276 26.37 80.15 20.01
CA ALA A 276 27.57 80.83 19.54
C ALA A 276 27.30 82.32 19.20
N VAL A 277 26.16 82.63 18.58
CA VAL A 277 25.71 84.00 18.33
C VAL A 277 25.46 84.74 19.65
N GLU A 278 24.71 84.17 20.59
CA GLU A 278 24.47 84.79 21.91
C GLU A 278 25.77 85.06 22.69
N VAL A 279 26.77 84.19 22.54
CA VAL A 279 28.11 84.39 23.12
C VAL A 279 28.87 85.49 22.38
N ALA A 280 28.76 85.57 21.06
CA ALA A 280 29.38 86.63 20.27
C ALA A 280 28.75 88.00 20.57
N GLU A 281 27.42 88.09 20.65
CA GLU A 281 26.67 89.29 21.04
C GLU A 281 27.07 89.74 22.45
N ARG A 282 27.12 88.82 23.43
CA ARG A 282 27.61 89.16 24.78
C ARG A 282 29.04 89.67 24.78
N ARG A 283 29.94 89.06 24.00
CA ARG A 283 31.33 89.54 23.86
C ARG A 283 31.39 90.89 23.19
N GLU A 284 30.53 91.15 22.21
CA GLU A 284 30.42 92.45 21.56
C GLU A 284 29.93 93.50 22.56
N ASP A 285 28.86 93.22 23.32
CA ASP A 285 28.36 94.09 24.39
C ASP A 285 29.44 94.36 25.45
N GLU A 286 30.14 93.33 25.91
CA GLU A 286 31.26 93.45 26.85
C GLU A 286 32.39 94.31 26.29
N TRP A 287 32.74 94.13 25.01
CA TRP A 287 33.76 94.92 24.33
C TRP A 287 33.32 96.38 24.16
N GLN A 288 32.07 96.62 23.75
CA GLN A 288 31.50 97.96 23.63
C GLN A 288 31.45 98.67 24.98
N ALA A 289 31.04 97.97 26.04
CA ALA A 289 31.04 98.48 27.41
C ALA A 289 32.47 98.77 27.92
N GLY A 290 33.42 97.87 27.65
CA GLY A 290 34.83 98.05 27.99
C GLY A 290 35.45 99.27 27.29
N ILE A 291 35.12 99.48 26.00
CA ILE A 291 35.50 100.68 25.26
C ILE A 291 34.85 101.92 25.86
N ALA A 292 33.54 101.90 26.09
CA ALA A 292 32.82 103.03 26.67
C ALA A 292 33.41 103.44 28.04
N GLU A 293 33.76 102.47 28.89
CA GLU A 293 34.41 102.73 30.18
C GLU A 293 35.85 103.25 30.00
N ALA A 294 36.63 102.72 29.06
CA ALA A 294 37.99 103.22 28.77
C ALA A 294 38.00 104.66 28.22
N LEU A 295 36.95 105.06 27.50
CA LEU A 295 36.78 106.41 26.96
C LEU A 295 36.22 107.41 27.99
N LYS A 296 35.68 106.93 29.11
CA LYS A 296 35.05 107.74 30.14
C LYS A 296 36.05 108.70 30.78
N GLY A 297 35.71 109.98 30.84
CA GLY A 297 36.62 111.03 31.31
C GLY A 297 37.68 111.46 30.30
N THR A 298 37.68 110.90 29.08
CA THR A 298 38.52 111.39 27.97
C THR A 298 37.76 112.37 27.09
N TRP A 299 38.48 113.15 26.29
CA TRP A 299 37.90 114.11 25.35
C TRP A 299 37.05 113.46 24.23
N LEU A 300 37.09 112.13 24.10
CA LEU A 300 36.38 111.35 23.09
C LEU A 300 35.02 110.83 23.55
N GLU A 301 34.68 110.96 24.84
CA GLU A 301 33.49 110.39 25.47
C GLU A 301 32.15 110.76 24.79
N ARG A 302 32.04 111.97 24.22
CA ARG A 302 30.79 112.47 23.60
C ARG A 302 30.86 112.66 22.09
N GLY A 303 31.98 112.28 21.45
CA GLY A 303 32.24 112.63 20.06
C GLY A 303 32.10 111.49 19.05
N ILE A 304 32.15 110.21 19.49
CA ILE A 304 32.34 109.08 18.58
C ILE A 304 31.46 107.89 18.98
N SER A 305 30.75 107.30 18.01
CA SER A 305 30.02 106.05 18.20
C SER A 305 30.98 104.86 18.20
N VAL A 306 30.79 103.89 19.10
CA VAL A 306 31.66 102.71 19.27
C VAL A 306 31.96 101.94 17.96
N PRO A 307 31.02 101.74 17.01
CA PRO A 307 31.33 101.11 15.71
C PRO A 307 32.31 101.89 14.83
N GLY A 308 32.43 103.21 15.03
CA GLY A 308 33.38 104.09 14.34
C GLY A 308 34.76 104.14 15.00
N MET A 309 34.95 103.48 16.14
CA MET A 309 36.20 103.51 16.91
C MET A 309 37.36 102.81 16.20
N GLY A 310 37.09 101.74 15.43
CA GLY A 310 38.11 101.04 14.66
C GLY A 310 38.85 101.97 13.69
N GLY A 311 38.10 102.77 12.93
CA GLY A 311 38.68 103.76 12.01
C GLY A 311 39.45 104.87 12.71
N VAL A 312 39.11 105.22 13.97
CA VAL A 312 39.83 106.23 14.76
C VAL A 312 41.14 105.66 15.31
N LEU A 313 41.14 104.40 15.76
CA LEU A 313 42.36 103.70 16.15
C LEU A 313 43.30 103.52 14.95
N ASP A 314 42.77 103.20 13.78
CA ASP A 314 43.56 103.13 12.54
C ASP A 314 44.20 104.49 12.21
N GLN A 315 43.43 105.59 12.31
CA GLN A 315 43.97 106.95 12.13
C GLN A 315 44.98 107.36 13.20
N LEU A 316 44.82 106.93 14.46
CA LEU A 316 45.79 107.17 15.53
C LEU A 316 47.08 106.36 15.33
N ALA A 317 46.97 105.13 14.83
CA ALA A 317 48.13 104.33 14.43
C ALA A 317 48.88 104.99 13.26
N GLU A 318 48.16 105.54 12.29
CA GLU A 318 48.73 106.28 11.17
C GLU A 318 49.36 107.62 11.62
N LEU A 319 48.75 108.31 12.58
CA LEU A 319 49.31 109.50 13.21
C LEU A 319 50.59 109.17 13.99
N SER A 320 50.60 108.11 14.79
CA SER A 320 51.78 107.61 15.50
C SER A 320 52.92 107.30 14.53
N LYS A 321 52.62 106.62 13.42
CA LYS A 321 53.60 106.34 12.36
C LYS A 321 54.13 107.63 11.74
N SER A 322 53.25 108.59 11.43
CA SER A 322 53.66 109.89 10.89
C SER A 322 54.52 110.72 11.86
N LEU A 323 54.30 110.59 13.18
CA LEU A 323 55.11 111.21 14.22
C LEU A 323 56.48 110.53 14.35
N GLN A 324 56.54 109.20 14.26
CA GLN A 324 57.82 108.47 14.19
C GLN A 324 58.62 108.85 12.93
N ASP A 325 57.95 108.99 11.78
CA ASP A 325 58.59 109.46 10.54
C ASP A 325 59.10 110.90 10.68
N ARG A 326 58.38 111.75 11.42
CA ARG A 326 58.82 113.12 11.75
C ARG A 326 60.03 113.13 12.67
N GLU A 327 60.03 112.33 13.74
CA GLU A 327 61.18 112.21 14.64
C GLU A 327 62.39 111.61 13.94
N ALA A 328 62.19 110.62 13.06
CA ALA A 328 63.24 110.07 12.21
C ALA A 328 63.80 111.12 11.23
N MET A 329 62.94 111.98 10.66
CA MET A 329 63.37 113.14 9.85
C MET A 329 64.14 114.16 10.70
N GLN A 330 63.72 114.43 11.93
CA GLN A 330 64.33 115.41 12.82
C GLN A 330 65.71 114.94 13.31
N LEU A 331 65.84 113.65 13.65
CA LEU A 331 67.13 112.97 13.87
C LEU A 331 68.04 112.99 12.62
N ARG A 332 67.46 112.93 11.42
CA ARG A 332 68.20 113.07 10.15
C ARG A 332 68.70 114.49 9.92
N ILE A 333 67.90 115.50 10.26
CA ILE A 333 68.27 116.92 10.19
C ILE A 333 69.37 117.23 11.22
N GLU A 334 69.23 116.74 12.46
CA GLU A 334 70.26 116.90 13.51
C GLU A 334 71.59 116.22 13.15
N LYS A 335 71.54 115.06 12.46
CA LYS A 335 72.73 114.39 11.91
C LYS A 335 73.35 115.09 10.68
N MET A 336 72.67 116.02 10.03
CA MET A 336 73.20 116.78 8.88
C MET A 336 73.79 118.15 9.25
N VAL A 337 73.59 118.60 10.50
CA VAL A 337 74.05 119.91 11.00
C VAL A 337 75.27 119.77 11.95
N ALA A 338 75.74 118.54 12.21
CA ALA A 338 77.00 118.22 12.90
C ALA A 338 78.00 117.59 11.92
#